data_AF-A0A1S3QIL1-F1
#
_entry.id   AF-A0A1S3QIL1-F1
#
_cell.length_a   1.000
_cell.length_b   1.000
_cell.length_c   1.000
_cell.angle_alpha   90.00
_cell.angle_beta   90.00
_cell.angle_gamma   90.00
#
_symmetry.space_group_name_H-M   'P 1'
#
loop_
_entity.id
_entity.type
_entity.pdbx_description
1 polymer ?
#
loop_
_entity_poly.entity_id
_entity_poly.type
_entity_poly.pdbx_seq_one_letter_code
_entity_poly.pdbx_strand_id
1 'polypeptide(L)'
;MDSSTTALLFCSLLWTVCAQAPVVSVEPRSAGVRLGESVSFRCRVVSGSQPVRLEWKRTNNHPLADNVKIGPDGSVLTVGQDSPKVRVTPAGPLRVRLGEPVALECHATGRPRPSITWQRHGTQLVTTKTEDTSTLKVAAVSSEDAGVYVCQAQNTEGVAEVKVEVIVEGGQGAANAPKAPMATVSMAEVTAVEGHTVTMLCQATGSPLPVVSWSKLRAPLPWQHTVVGGVLTLTSVGRQDSGQYICNATNTHGYSQAYTQLEVDSPPYTTSLPDQVRLRPGDTLLLQCLAHGSHPITFRWTRVGRAGMPAGAETIKDGQLLIGQVKLNDSGTYKCVATNHVGSSEALAKVTVKA
;
A
#
# COMPACT_ATOMS: atom_id res chain seq x y z
N MET A 1 29.74 -37.86 30.09
CA MET A 1 31.13 -37.57 29.67
C MET A 1 31.23 -36.06 29.68
N ASP A 2 31.63 -35.52 30.83
CA ASP A 2 31.55 -34.09 31.12
C ASP A 2 32.64 -33.32 30.39
N SER A 3 32.26 -32.48 29.44
CA SER A 3 33.17 -31.50 28.83
C SER A 3 33.22 -30.24 29.70
N SER A 4 34.04 -30.29 30.76
CA SER A 4 34.40 -29.09 31.50
C SER A 4 35.36 -28.24 30.66
N THR A 5 34.83 -27.21 30.00
CA THR A 5 35.64 -26.26 29.21
C THR A 5 36.38 -25.31 30.15
N THR A 6 37.63 -25.61 30.45
CA THR A 6 38.50 -24.77 31.28
C THR A 6 39.02 -23.59 30.45
N ALA A 7 38.42 -22.41 30.61
CA ALA A 7 38.95 -21.18 30.01
C ALA A 7 40.08 -20.64 30.88
N LEU A 8 41.33 -20.81 30.45
CA LEU A 8 42.48 -20.14 31.04
C LEU A 8 42.45 -18.65 30.64
N LEU A 9 42.41 -17.76 31.62
CA LEU A 9 42.47 -16.31 31.47
C LEU A 9 43.89 -15.84 31.81
N PHE A 10 44.51 -15.02 30.95
CA PHE A 10 45.81 -14.40 31.22
C PHE A 10 45.70 -12.88 31.13
N CYS A 11 46.48 -12.20 31.97
CA CYS A 11 46.63 -10.75 31.98
C CYS A 11 47.89 -10.38 31.17
N SER A 12 47.78 -9.46 30.20
CA SER A 12 48.89 -9.07 29.30
C SER A 12 49.27 -7.60 29.41
N LEU A 13 50.52 -7.23 29.06
CA LEU A 13 51.14 -5.90 29.26
C LEU A 13 51.48 -5.18 27.94
N LEU A 14 51.47 -3.84 27.95
CA LEU A 14 52.03 -2.94 26.92
C LEU A 14 53.22 -2.14 27.51
N TRP A 15 54.35 -2.07 26.81
CA TRP A 15 55.69 -1.70 27.32
C TRP A 15 56.02 -0.19 27.43
N THR A 16 56.87 0.16 28.41
CA THR A 16 57.95 1.19 28.33
C THR A 16 59.10 0.85 29.31
N VAL A 17 60.30 1.35 29.01
CA VAL A 17 61.64 0.87 29.40
C VAL A 17 62.03 1.13 30.88
N CYS A 18 62.18 0.08 31.71
CA CYS A 18 63.41 -0.31 32.45
C CYS A 18 63.15 -1.42 33.50
N ALA A 19 64.12 -2.35 33.60
CA ALA A 19 64.38 -3.36 34.64
C ALA A 19 63.23 -4.32 35.04
N GLN A 20 63.28 -5.52 34.44
CA GLN A 20 62.39 -6.68 34.65
C GLN A 20 60.92 -6.48 34.24
N ALA A 21 60.47 -7.31 33.28
CA ALA A 21 59.07 -7.37 32.91
C ALA A 21 58.22 -7.65 34.16
N PRO A 22 57.12 -6.89 34.38
CA PRO A 22 56.28 -7.13 35.54
C PRO A 22 55.72 -8.55 35.51
N VAL A 23 55.91 -9.28 36.58
CA VAL A 23 55.34 -10.63 36.74
C VAL A 23 53.99 -10.47 37.42
N VAL A 24 52.95 -11.03 36.82
CA VAL A 24 51.59 -11.02 37.37
C VAL A 24 51.15 -12.43 37.77
N SER A 25 50.32 -12.52 38.80
CA SER A 25 49.70 -13.78 39.25
C SER A 25 48.19 -13.62 39.33
N VAL A 26 47.44 -14.67 38.99
CA VAL A 26 45.98 -14.71 39.08
C VAL A 26 45.57 -15.72 40.16
N GLU A 27 44.77 -15.26 41.12
CA GLU A 27 44.23 -16.08 42.22
C GLU A 27 42.70 -16.02 42.24
N PRO A 28 41.99 -17.17 42.28
CA PRO A 28 42.51 -18.52 42.04
C PRO A 28 42.90 -18.73 40.56
N ARG A 29 43.83 -19.64 40.25
CA ARG A 29 44.23 -19.92 38.85
C ARG A 29 43.10 -20.51 37.99
N SER A 30 42.16 -21.17 38.65
CA SER A 30 40.95 -21.76 38.09
C SER A 30 39.94 -21.92 39.22
N ALA A 31 38.66 -21.82 38.92
CA ALA A 31 37.60 -22.01 39.89
C ALA A 31 36.44 -22.77 39.24
N GLY A 32 35.97 -23.82 39.91
CA GLY A 32 34.68 -24.43 39.63
C GLY A 32 33.60 -23.58 40.28
N VAL A 33 32.55 -23.24 39.54
CA VAL A 33 31.47 -22.38 40.01
C VAL A 33 30.23 -23.23 40.22
N ARG A 34 29.63 -23.18 41.42
CA ARG A 34 28.34 -23.85 41.68
C ARG A 34 27.23 -23.10 40.99
N LEU A 35 26.11 -23.79 40.75
CA LEU A 35 24.91 -23.18 40.19
C LEU A 35 24.44 -22.06 41.13
N GLY A 36 24.49 -20.79 40.69
CA GLY A 36 24.04 -19.64 41.48
C GLY A 36 25.15 -18.80 42.11
N GLU A 37 26.43 -19.16 41.94
CA GLU A 37 27.54 -18.40 42.53
C GLU A 37 28.22 -17.52 41.47
N SER A 38 28.66 -16.33 41.89
CA SER A 38 29.60 -15.52 41.11
C SER A 38 31.02 -15.91 41.48
N VAL A 39 31.96 -15.78 40.54
CA VAL A 39 33.38 -16.04 40.80
C VAL A 39 34.22 -14.82 40.49
N SER A 40 35.16 -14.52 41.38
CA SER A 40 36.12 -13.44 41.21
C SER A 40 37.54 -13.97 41.11
N PHE A 41 38.27 -13.43 40.16
CA PHE A 41 39.69 -13.65 39.94
C PHE A 41 40.43 -12.36 40.25
N ARG A 42 41.51 -12.45 41.03
CA ARG A 42 42.35 -11.31 41.37
C ARG A 42 43.70 -11.45 40.68
N CYS A 43 44.06 -10.43 39.90
CA CYS A 43 45.39 -10.26 39.31
C CYS A 43 46.24 -9.38 40.24
N ARG A 44 47.41 -9.88 40.67
CA ARG A 44 48.38 -9.15 41.48
C ARG A 44 49.71 -9.06 40.75
N VAL A 45 50.32 -7.88 40.78
CA VAL A 45 51.72 -7.68 40.32
C VAL A 45 52.64 -8.20 41.42
N VAL A 46 53.43 -9.21 41.10
CA VAL A 46 54.33 -9.93 42.01
C VAL A 46 55.72 -9.29 42.05
N SER A 47 56.19 -8.75 40.92
CA SER A 47 57.48 -8.05 40.80
C SER A 47 57.48 -7.12 39.59
N GLY A 48 58.32 -6.07 39.58
CA GLY A 48 58.49 -5.13 38.46
C GLY A 48 58.28 -3.66 38.84
N SER A 49 58.65 -2.74 37.93
CA SER A 49 58.50 -1.29 38.11
C SER A 49 57.02 -0.84 37.94
N GLN A 50 56.56 0.04 38.83
CA GLN A 50 55.22 0.65 38.79
C GLN A 50 55.29 2.06 38.18
N PRO A 51 54.24 2.55 37.50
CA PRO A 51 52.88 2.02 37.44
C PRO A 51 52.62 1.00 36.31
N VAL A 52 51.76 0.01 36.57
CA VAL A 52 51.35 -1.03 35.60
C VAL A 52 49.85 -0.93 35.34
N ARG A 53 49.42 -1.08 34.07
CA ARG A 53 48.00 -1.22 33.69
C ARG A 53 47.68 -2.70 33.47
N LEU A 54 46.64 -3.21 34.12
CA LEU A 54 46.17 -4.58 33.97
C LEU A 54 45.06 -4.67 32.92
N GLU A 55 45.07 -5.74 32.11
CA GLU A 55 44.07 -6.01 31.09
C GLU A 55 43.75 -7.51 31.06
N TRP A 56 42.46 -7.85 31.12
CA TRP A 56 41.98 -9.23 31.05
C TRP A 56 41.57 -9.60 29.63
N LYS A 57 42.08 -10.72 29.11
CA LYS A 57 41.69 -11.27 27.80
C LYS A 57 41.47 -12.77 27.87
N ARG A 58 40.65 -13.30 26.96
CA ARG A 58 40.58 -14.74 26.70
C ARG A 58 41.83 -15.19 25.96
N THR A 59 42.28 -16.42 26.20
CA THR A 59 43.44 -17.05 25.54
C THR A 59 43.36 -17.07 24.02
N ASN A 60 42.15 -17.14 23.46
CA ASN A 60 41.87 -17.09 22.03
C ASN A 60 41.64 -15.67 21.49
N ASN A 61 41.93 -14.64 22.28
CA ASN A 61 41.73 -13.23 21.95
C ASN A 61 40.28 -12.82 21.62
N HIS A 62 39.30 -13.68 21.89
CA HIS A 62 37.88 -13.33 21.79
C HIS A 62 37.46 -12.37 22.92
N PRO A 63 36.41 -11.55 22.70
CA PRO A 63 35.84 -10.71 23.73
C PRO A 63 35.48 -11.51 24.99
N LEU A 64 35.68 -10.88 26.16
CA LEU A 64 35.12 -11.38 27.41
C LEU A 64 33.59 -11.45 27.28
N ALA A 65 32.96 -12.40 27.96
CA ALA A 65 31.50 -12.50 27.93
C ALA A 65 30.86 -11.28 28.60
N ASP A 66 29.66 -10.91 28.16
CA ASP A 66 28.93 -9.73 28.65
C ASP A 66 28.72 -9.73 30.17
N ASN A 67 28.69 -10.90 30.80
CA ASN A 67 28.50 -11.07 32.24
C ASN A 67 29.81 -10.90 33.05
N VAL A 68 30.91 -10.52 32.40
CA VAL A 68 32.19 -10.25 33.04
C VAL A 68 32.30 -8.78 33.41
N LYS A 69 32.53 -8.52 34.70
CA LYS A 69 32.76 -7.17 35.24
C LYS A 69 34.21 -7.06 35.72
N ILE A 70 34.88 -5.96 35.37
CA ILE A 70 36.25 -5.67 35.81
C ILE A 70 36.17 -4.53 36.83
N GLY A 71 36.87 -4.69 37.95
CA GLY A 71 36.96 -3.70 39.02
C GLY A 71 37.59 -2.38 38.54
N PRO A 72 37.38 -1.28 39.28
CA PRO A 72 37.82 0.06 38.88
C PRO A 72 39.34 0.21 38.71
N ASP A 73 40.13 -0.64 39.37
CA ASP A 73 41.59 -0.70 39.28
C ASP A 73 42.10 -1.76 38.27
N GLY A 74 41.20 -2.47 37.59
CA GLY A 74 41.54 -3.57 36.68
C GLY A 74 42.00 -4.86 37.35
N SER A 75 42.16 -4.88 38.69
CA SER A 75 42.81 -5.99 39.40
C SER A 75 41.88 -7.17 39.67
N VAL A 76 40.57 -6.94 39.70
CA VAL A 76 39.57 -7.99 39.95
C VAL A 76 38.68 -8.17 38.73
N LEU A 77 38.56 -9.40 38.24
CA LEU A 77 37.58 -9.82 37.25
C LEU A 77 36.53 -10.67 37.93
N THR A 78 35.27 -10.27 37.87
CA THR A 78 34.14 -11.02 38.39
C THR A 78 33.28 -11.51 37.25
N VAL A 79 33.07 -12.83 37.17
CA VAL A 79 32.06 -13.44 36.31
C VAL A 79 30.77 -13.47 37.11
N GLY A 80 29.86 -12.56 36.79
CA GLY A 80 28.56 -12.43 37.46
C GLY A 80 27.51 -13.38 36.90
N GLN A 81 26.40 -13.47 37.62
CA GLN A 81 25.16 -14.07 37.12
C GLN A 81 24.48 -13.11 36.14
N ASP A 82 23.71 -13.66 35.21
CA ASP A 82 22.96 -12.91 34.21
C ASP A 82 21.61 -13.55 33.88
N SER A 83 20.60 -12.70 33.68
CA SER A 83 19.27 -13.12 33.26
C SER A 83 19.32 -13.76 31.86
N PRO A 84 18.35 -14.63 31.52
CA PRO A 84 18.40 -15.37 30.28
C PRO A 84 18.30 -14.46 29.05
N LYS A 85 18.96 -14.81 27.96
CA LYS A 85 18.77 -14.23 26.63
C LYS A 85 18.26 -15.33 25.71
N VAL A 86 17.22 -15.03 24.92
CA VAL A 86 16.53 -16.00 24.09
C VAL A 86 16.57 -15.58 22.63
N ARG A 87 16.77 -16.54 21.73
CA ARG A 87 16.61 -16.38 20.28
C ARG A 87 15.83 -17.55 19.72
N VAL A 88 14.92 -17.29 18.78
CA VAL A 88 14.13 -18.30 18.08
C VAL A 88 14.51 -18.32 16.61
N THR A 89 14.61 -19.53 16.04
CA THR A 89 14.87 -19.77 14.62
C THR A 89 13.70 -20.57 14.05
N PRO A 90 13.07 -20.11 12.94
CA PRO A 90 13.30 -18.84 12.25
C PRO A 90 12.85 -17.61 13.05
N ALA A 91 13.48 -16.46 12.79
CA ALA A 91 13.14 -15.19 13.42
C ALA A 91 11.98 -14.48 12.68
N GLY A 92 11.03 -13.92 13.42
CA GLY A 92 9.86 -13.23 12.85
C GLY A 92 8.72 -14.19 12.46
N PRO A 93 7.65 -13.69 11.80
CA PRO A 93 6.52 -14.52 11.40
C PRO A 93 6.93 -15.60 10.39
N LEU A 94 6.57 -16.85 10.68
CA LEU A 94 6.86 -18.00 9.83
C LEU A 94 5.62 -18.38 9.02
N ARG A 95 5.73 -18.33 7.68
CA ARG A 95 4.67 -18.74 6.74
C ARG A 95 4.92 -20.18 6.28
N VAL A 96 3.91 -21.04 6.38
CA VAL A 96 4.04 -22.49 6.15
C VAL A 96 2.80 -23.02 5.45
N ARG A 97 2.94 -23.92 4.48
CA ARG A 97 1.76 -24.50 3.82
C ARG A 97 1.14 -25.65 4.63
N LEU A 98 -0.16 -25.90 4.43
CA LEU A 98 -0.83 -27.07 4.99
C LEU A 98 -0.08 -28.37 4.66
N GLY A 99 0.04 -29.23 5.67
CA GLY A 99 0.70 -30.54 5.56
C GLY A 99 2.23 -30.48 5.55
N GLU A 100 2.85 -29.30 5.43
CA GLU A 100 4.30 -29.18 5.54
C GLU A 100 4.74 -29.30 7.01
N PRO A 101 5.93 -29.89 7.27
CA PRO A 101 6.48 -29.96 8.61
C PRO A 101 7.07 -28.62 9.04
N VAL A 102 6.99 -28.31 10.34
CA VAL A 102 7.59 -27.12 10.96
C VAL A 102 8.47 -27.52 12.11
N ALA A 103 9.61 -26.86 12.22
CA ALA A 103 10.47 -26.90 13.40
C ALA A 103 10.76 -25.47 13.88
N LEU A 104 10.39 -25.18 15.13
CA LEU A 104 10.75 -23.94 15.82
C LEU A 104 11.82 -24.28 16.85
N GLU A 105 13.00 -23.69 16.69
CA GLU A 105 14.12 -23.88 17.60
C GLU A 105 14.31 -22.66 18.47
N CYS A 106 14.33 -22.87 19.78
CA CYS A 106 14.65 -21.83 20.74
C CYS A 106 15.99 -22.10 21.39
N HIS A 107 16.87 -21.12 21.37
CA HIS A 107 18.18 -21.17 21.99
C HIS A 107 18.25 -20.13 23.11
N ALA A 108 18.65 -20.55 24.30
CA ALA A 108 18.78 -19.67 25.46
C ALA A 108 20.19 -19.68 26.03
N THR A 109 20.66 -18.53 26.49
CA THR A 109 21.92 -18.38 27.24
C THR A 109 21.65 -17.67 28.56
N GLY A 110 22.42 -17.98 29.60
CA GLY A 110 22.37 -17.26 30.87
C GLY A 110 23.08 -18.05 31.97
N ARG A 111 23.35 -17.39 33.09
CA ARG A 111 23.97 -17.97 34.29
C ARG A 111 23.18 -17.58 35.53
N PRO A 112 22.60 -18.56 36.26
CA PRO A 112 22.61 -20.00 36.02
C PRO A 112 21.98 -20.42 34.69
N ARG A 113 22.31 -21.63 34.20
CA ARG A 113 21.76 -22.15 32.94
C ARG A 113 20.23 -22.10 32.99
N PRO A 114 19.57 -21.48 32.00
CA PRO A 114 18.12 -21.32 32.04
C PRO A 114 17.41 -22.61 31.62
N SER A 115 16.24 -22.85 32.23
CA SER A 115 15.28 -23.84 31.73
C SER A 115 14.47 -23.25 30.58
N ILE A 116 14.28 -24.00 29.50
CA ILE A 116 13.54 -23.55 28.30
C ILE A 116 12.19 -24.26 28.20
N THR A 117 11.11 -23.50 27.99
CA THR A 117 9.74 -23.99 27.79
C THR A 117 9.10 -23.33 26.56
N TRP A 118 8.20 -24.07 25.91
CA TRP A 118 7.37 -23.57 24.83
C TRP A 118 5.91 -23.58 25.28
N GLN A 119 5.16 -22.53 24.95
CA GLN A 119 3.74 -22.42 25.28
C GLN A 119 2.93 -21.80 24.14
N ARG A 120 1.66 -22.23 24.03
CA ARG A 120 0.64 -21.67 23.13
C ARG A 120 -0.66 -21.51 23.91
N HIS A 121 -1.27 -20.32 23.87
CA HIS A 121 -2.51 -19.99 24.61
C HIS A 121 -2.47 -20.37 26.10
N GLY A 122 -1.31 -20.18 26.75
CA GLY A 122 -1.09 -20.53 28.16
C GLY A 122 -0.90 -22.02 28.44
N THR A 123 -0.91 -22.88 27.42
CA THR A 123 -0.65 -24.33 27.55
C THR A 123 0.79 -24.65 27.16
N GLN A 124 1.50 -25.37 28.02
CA GLN A 124 2.87 -25.80 27.75
C GLN A 124 2.90 -26.93 26.70
N LEU A 125 3.80 -26.82 25.72
CA LEU A 125 3.94 -27.76 24.61
C LEU A 125 5.06 -28.78 24.86
N VAL A 126 4.94 -29.94 24.23
CA VAL A 126 5.96 -31.00 24.26
C VAL A 126 7.07 -30.68 23.26
N THR A 127 8.32 -30.69 23.71
CA THR A 127 9.48 -30.36 22.88
C THR A 127 10.65 -31.31 23.12
N THR A 128 11.59 -31.32 22.17
CA THR A 128 12.88 -32.01 22.34
C THR A 128 13.89 -31.01 22.88
N LYS A 129 14.49 -31.25 24.05
CA LYS A 129 15.43 -30.34 24.70
C LYS A 129 16.86 -30.87 24.63
N THR A 130 17.81 -29.97 24.43
CA THR A 130 19.25 -30.19 24.65
C THR A 130 19.71 -29.29 25.81
N GLU A 131 21.03 -29.15 26.02
CA GLU A 131 21.58 -28.32 27.11
C GLU A 131 21.18 -26.83 26.97
N ASP A 132 21.26 -26.26 25.77
CA ASP A 132 21.04 -24.83 25.53
C ASP A 132 19.94 -24.55 24.48
N THR A 133 19.28 -25.60 23.95
CA THR A 133 18.22 -25.48 22.93
C THR A 133 16.98 -26.31 23.24
N SER A 134 15.83 -25.88 22.69
CA SER A 134 14.54 -26.59 22.77
C SER A 134 13.81 -26.47 21.43
N THR A 135 13.52 -27.60 20.80
CA THR A 135 12.89 -27.66 19.48
C THR A 135 11.46 -28.18 19.57
N LEU A 136 10.51 -27.38 19.09
CA LEU A 136 9.13 -27.78 18.85
C LEU A 136 9.00 -28.24 17.39
N LYS A 137 8.44 -29.43 17.16
CA LYS A 137 8.21 -29.98 15.82
C LYS A 137 6.73 -30.27 15.60
N VAL A 138 6.21 -29.83 14.47
CA VAL A 138 4.87 -30.19 13.95
C VAL A 138 5.10 -30.96 12.66
N ALA A 139 4.68 -32.23 12.60
CA ALA A 139 5.00 -33.11 11.48
C ALA A 139 4.16 -32.81 10.23
N ALA A 140 2.90 -32.41 10.41
CA ALA A 140 2.00 -32.02 9.35
C ALA A 140 1.13 -30.88 9.85
N VAL A 141 1.39 -29.66 9.36
CA VAL A 141 0.70 -28.45 9.81
C VAL A 141 -0.77 -28.43 9.39
N SER A 142 -1.65 -28.15 10.34
CA SER A 142 -3.08 -27.91 10.16
C SER A 142 -3.43 -26.43 10.39
N SER A 143 -4.66 -26.02 10.08
CA SER A 143 -5.13 -24.65 10.38
C SER A 143 -5.15 -24.33 11.88
N GLU A 144 -5.25 -25.34 12.74
CA GLU A 144 -5.23 -25.17 14.21
C GLU A 144 -3.82 -24.90 14.76
N ASP A 145 -2.80 -25.07 13.93
CA ASP A 145 -1.41 -24.81 14.29
C ASP A 145 -1.00 -23.35 14.06
N ALA A 146 -1.89 -22.53 13.48
CA ALA A 146 -1.68 -21.10 13.33
C ALA A 146 -1.75 -20.37 14.67
N GLY A 147 -0.95 -19.30 14.81
CA GLY A 147 -0.97 -18.42 15.96
C GLY A 147 0.40 -18.19 16.59
N VAL A 148 0.39 -17.63 17.79
CA VAL A 148 1.61 -17.18 18.47
C VAL A 148 2.13 -18.26 19.42
N TYR A 149 3.36 -18.69 19.17
CA TYR A 149 4.13 -19.58 20.03
C TYR A 149 5.12 -18.74 20.84
N VAL A 150 5.22 -19.02 22.13
CA VAL A 150 6.13 -18.31 23.03
C VAL A 150 7.19 -19.29 23.51
N CYS A 151 8.45 -18.99 23.22
CA CYS A 151 9.56 -19.61 23.93
C CYS A 151 9.91 -18.77 25.14
N GLN A 152 9.96 -19.39 26.31
CA GLN A 152 10.36 -18.77 27.57
C GLN A 152 11.61 -19.47 28.10
N ALA A 153 12.58 -18.69 28.58
CA ALA A 153 13.74 -19.18 29.29
C ALA A 153 13.81 -18.53 30.67
N GLN A 154 14.03 -19.34 31.71
CA GLN A 154 14.02 -18.89 33.09
C GLN A 154 15.22 -19.44 33.88
N ASN A 155 15.88 -18.55 34.62
CA ASN A 155 16.84 -18.89 35.67
C ASN A 155 16.55 -18.09 36.96
N THR A 156 17.44 -18.16 37.96
CA THR A 156 17.28 -17.43 39.23
C THR A 156 17.31 -15.91 39.08
N GLU A 157 17.95 -15.40 38.02
CA GLU A 157 18.11 -13.97 37.76
C GLU A 157 17.00 -13.37 36.90
N GLY A 158 16.08 -14.19 36.38
CA GLY A 158 14.91 -13.69 35.68
C GLY A 158 14.39 -14.60 34.59
N VAL A 159 13.51 -14.01 33.78
CA VAL A 159 12.75 -14.66 32.71
C VAL A 159 12.93 -13.85 31.44
N ALA A 160 13.18 -14.52 30.31
CA ALA A 160 13.16 -13.92 28.99
C ALA A 160 12.24 -14.71 28.06
N GLU A 161 11.54 -13.99 27.19
CA GLU A 161 10.58 -14.57 26.27
C GLU A 161 10.76 -14.03 24.86
N VAL A 162 10.56 -14.91 23.87
CA VAL A 162 10.46 -14.53 22.47
C VAL A 162 9.20 -15.16 21.89
N LYS A 163 8.45 -14.34 21.14
CA LYS A 163 7.23 -14.74 20.46
C LYS A 163 7.51 -14.96 18.97
N VAL A 164 6.97 -16.03 18.42
CA VAL A 164 7.00 -16.33 16.99
C VAL A 164 5.57 -16.61 16.52
N GLU A 165 5.15 -15.94 15.46
CA GLU A 165 3.83 -16.15 14.86
C GLU A 165 3.96 -17.15 13.71
N VAL A 166 3.19 -18.24 13.76
CA VAL A 166 3.08 -19.21 12.66
C VAL A 166 1.81 -18.89 11.87
N ILE A 167 1.99 -18.62 10.58
CA ILE A 167 0.94 -18.31 9.62
C ILE A 167 0.81 -19.50 8.67
N VAL A 168 -0.34 -20.16 8.69
CA VAL A 168 -0.59 -21.33 7.85
C VAL A 168 -1.23 -20.89 6.53
N GLU A 169 -0.49 -21.07 5.44
CA GLU A 169 -0.87 -20.74 4.07
C GLU A 169 -1.41 -21.98 3.33
N GLY A 170 -2.21 -21.79 2.28
CA GLY A 170 -2.66 -22.91 1.43
C GLY A 170 -3.75 -23.82 2.02
N GLY A 171 -4.21 -23.55 3.24
CA GLY A 171 -5.51 -24.04 3.70
C GLY A 171 -6.62 -23.17 3.14
N GLN A 172 -7.72 -23.81 2.74
CA GLN A 172 -8.98 -23.12 2.40
C GLN A 172 -9.42 -22.13 3.51
N GLY A 173 -8.84 -22.19 4.71
CA GLY A 173 -9.00 -21.20 5.79
C GLY A 173 -8.39 -19.81 5.57
N ALA A 174 -7.32 -19.63 4.77
CA ALA A 174 -6.77 -18.29 4.50
C ALA A 174 -7.55 -17.53 3.43
N ALA A 175 -8.21 -18.24 2.50
CA ALA A 175 -9.20 -17.67 1.58
C ALA A 175 -10.55 -17.42 2.28
N ASN A 176 -10.81 -18.09 3.41
CA ASN A 176 -12.02 -17.93 4.22
C ASN A 176 -11.84 -17.00 5.43
N ALA A 177 -10.69 -16.33 5.56
CA ALA A 177 -10.59 -15.24 6.52
C ALA A 177 -11.65 -14.19 6.18
N PRO A 178 -12.57 -13.84 7.10
CA PRO A 178 -13.59 -12.83 6.86
C PRO A 178 -12.97 -11.55 6.30
N LYS A 179 -13.26 -11.25 5.03
CA LYS A 179 -12.74 -10.06 4.36
C LYS A 179 -13.91 -9.20 3.94
N ALA A 180 -13.98 -7.98 4.50
CA ALA A 180 -14.96 -6.99 4.09
C ALA A 180 -14.85 -6.71 2.58
N PRO A 181 -15.95 -6.33 1.90
CA PRO A 181 -15.92 -6.05 0.48
C PRO A 181 -14.98 -4.89 0.17
N MET A 182 -14.38 -4.93 -1.01
CA MET A 182 -13.63 -3.82 -1.57
C MET A 182 -14.03 -3.70 -3.04
N ALA A 183 -14.85 -2.70 -3.34
CA ALA A 183 -15.33 -2.40 -4.68
C ALA A 183 -14.31 -1.55 -5.44
N THR A 184 -14.17 -1.80 -6.73
CA THR A 184 -13.32 -1.05 -7.65
C THR A 184 -14.02 -0.93 -9.00
N VAL A 185 -14.16 0.29 -9.51
CA VAL A 185 -14.62 0.54 -10.88
C VAL A 185 -13.44 0.55 -11.85
N SER A 186 -13.66 0.16 -13.09
CA SER A 186 -12.59 0.14 -14.11
C SER A 186 -12.09 1.53 -14.50
N MET A 187 -12.98 2.53 -14.48
CA MET A 187 -12.69 3.91 -14.87
C MET A 187 -13.38 4.88 -13.90
N ALA A 188 -12.66 5.91 -13.45
CA ALA A 188 -13.22 6.96 -12.58
C ALA A 188 -14.15 7.92 -13.35
N GLU A 189 -13.87 8.13 -14.64
CA GLU A 189 -14.66 8.96 -15.54
C GLU A 189 -14.87 8.19 -16.86
N VAL A 190 -16.09 8.23 -17.37
CA VAL A 190 -16.50 7.58 -18.62
C VAL A 190 -17.25 8.61 -19.46
N THR A 191 -16.82 8.78 -20.70
CA THR A 191 -17.53 9.61 -21.68
C THR A 191 -18.28 8.71 -22.65
N ALA A 192 -19.48 9.14 -23.06
CA ALA A 192 -20.29 8.44 -24.04
C ALA A 192 -20.95 9.44 -24.99
N VAL A 193 -21.19 9.04 -26.23
CA VAL A 193 -21.93 9.87 -27.19
C VAL A 193 -23.42 9.57 -27.08
N GLU A 194 -24.26 10.60 -27.14
CA GLU A 194 -25.71 10.48 -27.16
C GLU A 194 -26.19 9.47 -28.22
N GLY A 195 -27.16 8.63 -27.85
CA GLY A 195 -27.67 7.53 -28.66
C GLY A 195 -26.81 6.27 -28.67
N HIS A 196 -25.61 6.28 -28.09
CA HIS A 196 -24.74 5.09 -28.03
C HIS A 196 -24.96 4.25 -26.77
N THR A 197 -24.38 3.05 -26.77
CA THR A 197 -24.34 2.17 -25.60
C THR A 197 -23.06 2.41 -24.81
N VAL A 198 -23.16 2.51 -23.49
CA VAL A 198 -22.01 2.61 -22.58
C VAL A 198 -22.03 1.47 -21.58
N THR A 199 -20.84 0.98 -21.22
CA THR A 199 -20.65 -0.08 -20.23
C THR A 199 -19.68 0.37 -19.15
N MET A 200 -20.04 0.16 -17.90
CA MET A 200 -19.20 0.45 -16.73
C MET A 200 -19.01 -0.84 -15.94
N LEU A 201 -17.76 -1.26 -15.77
CA LEU A 201 -17.43 -2.47 -15.02
C LEU A 201 -17.10 -2.13 -13.57
N CYS A 202 -17.72 -2.86 -12.65
CA CYS A 202 -17.31 -2.90 -11.25
C CYS A 202 -16.89 -4.31 -10.86
N GLN A 203 -15.73 -4.39 -10.21
CA GLN A 203 -15.21 -5.60 -9.59
C GLN A 203 -15.23 -5.43 -8.08
N ALA A 204 -15.45 -6.52 -7.36
CA ALA A 204 -15.38 -6.51 -5.91
C ALA A 204 -14.57 -7.70 -5.40
N THR A 205 -13.69 -7.45 -4.45
CA THR A 205 -13.00 -8.51 -3.70
C THR A 205 -13.55 -8.59 -2.29
N GLY A 206 -13.55 -9.77 -1.68
CA GLY A 206 -14.09 -10.01 -0.34
C GLY A 206 -14.29 -11.51 -0.13
N SER A 207 -14.42 -11.92 1.13
CA SER A 207 -14.70 -13.29 1.52
C SER A 207 -15.80 -13.29 2.58
N PRO A 208 -17.01 -13.81 2.29
CA PRO A 208 -17.46 -14.39 1.00
C PRO A 208 -17.43 -13.39 -0.19
N LEU A 209 -17.44 -13.90 -1.43
CA LEU A 209 -17.43 -13.09 -2.65
C LEU A 209 -18.60 -12.08 -2.62
N PRO A 210 -18.34 -10.77 -2.71
CA PRO A 210 -19.40 -9.77 -2.57
C PRO A 210 -20.41 -9.79 -3.71
N VAL A 211 -21.67 -9.52 -3.37
CA VAL A 211 -22.72 -9.21 -4.35
C VAL A 211 -22.56 -7.77 -4.79
N VAL A 212 -22.45 -7.56 -6.10
CA VAL A 212 -22.31 -6.24 -6.73
C VAL A 212 -23.66 -5.76 -7.25
N SER A 213 -24.01 -4.51 -6.94
CA SER A 213 -25.18 -3.81 -7.47
C SER A 213 -24.80 -2.38 -7.86
N TRP A 214 -25.60 -1.76 -8.71
CA TRP A 214 -25.38 -0.39 -9.17
C TRP A 214 -26.50 0.53 -8.72
N SER A 215 -26.17 1.81 -8.56
CA SER A 215 -27.14 2.88 -8.29
C SER A 215 -26.64 4.18 -8.91
N LYS A 216 -27.54 5.14 -9.13
CA LYS A 216 -27.18 6.49 -9.58
C LYS A 216 -27.34 7.45 -8.40
N LEU A 217 -26.40 8.37 -8.23
CA LEU A 217 -26.47 9.34 -7.14
C LEU A 217 -27.62 10.33 -7.41
N ARG A 218 -28.51 10.51 -6.41
CA ARG A 218 -29.68 11.42 -6.45
C ARG A 218 -30.73 11.13 -7.53
N ALA A 219 -30.69 9.97 -8.18
CA ALA A 219 -31.68 9.58 -9.19
C ALA A 219 -31.78 8.04 -9.26
N PRO A 220 -32.89 7.47 -9.76
CA PRO A 220 -32.91 6.06 -10.11
C PRO A 220 -31.95 5.77 -11.26
N LEU A 221 -31.55 4.50 -11.42
CA LEU A 221 -30.85 4.08 -12.64
C LEU A 221 -31.76 4.31 -13.86
N PRO A 222 -31.17 4.68 -15.02
CA PRO A 222 -31.94 4.83 -16.26
C PRO A 222 -32.72 3.56 -16.61
N TRP A 223 -33.94 3.66 -17.12
CA TRP A 223 -34.84 2.52 -17.36
C TRP A 223 -34.28 1.49 -18.35
N GLN A 224 -33.39 1.92 -19.25
CA GLN A 224 -32.70 1.13 -20.26
C GLN A 224 -31.49 0.32 -19.73
N HIS A 225 -31.30 0.25 -18.41
CA HIS A 225 -30.12 -0.38 -17.83
C HIS A 225 -30.21 -1.91 -17.77
N THR A 226 -29.06 -2.57 -17.89
CA THR A 226 -28.89 -3.98 -17.50
C THR A 226 -27.68 -4.13 -16.61
N VAL A 227 -27.77 -4.97 -15.58
CA VAL A 227 -26.63 -5.31 -14.71
C VAL A 227 -26.38 -6.80 -14.76
N VAL A 228 -25.23 -7.20 -15.31
CA VAL A 228 -24.82 -8.61 -15.41
C VAL A 228 -23.38 -8.74 -14.94
N GLY A 229 -23.12 -9.58 -13.94
CA GLY A 229 -21.76 -9.85 -13.46
C GLY A 229 -20.97 -8.62 -13.01
N GLY A 230 -21.65 -7.61 -12.43
CA GLY A 230 -21.03 -6.35 -12.02
C GLY A 230 -20.83 -5.32 -13.15
N VAL A 231 -21.23 -5.63 -14.38
CA VAL A 231 -21.22 -4.70 -15.51
C VAL A 231 -22.57 -4.01 -15.61
N LEU A 232 -22.58 -2.68 -15.51
CA LEU A 232 -23.73 -1.83 -15.83
C LEU A 232 -23.66 -1.42 -17.30
N THR A 233 -24.69 -1.77 -18.07
CA THR A 233 -24.83 -1.36 -19.47
C THR A 233 -26.04 -0.43 -19.60
N LEU A 234 -25.84 0.71 -20.24
CA LEU A 234 -26.92 1.65 -20.59
C LEU A 234 -26.97 1.76 -22.12
N THR A 235 -28.10 1.42 -22.74
CA THR A 235 -28.27 1.45 -24.19
C THR A 235 -28.93 2.75 -24.65
N SER A 236 -28.44 3.38 -25.71
CA SER A 236 -29.00 4.64 -26.23
C SER A 236 -29.04 5.75 -25.17
N VAL A 237 -27.88 6.08 -24.60
CA VAL A 237 -27.78 7.10 -23.55
C VAL A 237 -28.20 8.49 -24.05
N GLY A 238 -28.84 9.28 -23.19
CA GLY A 238 -29.13 10.69 -23.41
C GLY A 238 -28.45 11.59 -22.38
N ARG A 239 -28.47 12.91 -22.59
CA ARG A 239 -27.83 13.89 -21.69
C ARG A 239 -28.27 13.76 -20.22
N GLN A 240 -29.52 13.39 -19.98
CA GLN A 240 -30.06 13.16 -18.62
C GLN A 240 -29.41 11.98 -17.89
N ASP A 241 -28.75 11.08 -18.62
CA ASP A 241 -28.08 9.92 -18.05
C ASP A 241 -26.72 10.29 -17.44
N SER A 242 -26.16 11.46 -17.76
CA SER A 242 -24.97 12.00 -17.10
C SER A 242 -25.13 12.07 -15.57
N GLY A 243 -24.01 11.94 -14.87
CA GLY A 243 -23.95 12.03 -13.41
C GLY A 243 -23.07 10.95 -12.79
N GLN A 244 -23.07 10.92 -11.46
CA GLN A 244 -22.25 9.99 -10.69
C GLN A 244 -23.01 8.67 -10.46
N TYR A 245 -22.37 7.57 -10.83
CA TYR A 245 -22.84 6.21 -10.63
C TYR A 245 -22.04 5.55 -9.50
N ILE A 246 -22.73 4.75 -8.68
CA ILE A 246 -22.19 4.12 -7.50
C ILE A 246 -22.31 2.60 -7.67
N CYS A 247 -21.16 1.93 -7.65
CA CYS A 247 -21.09 0.49 -7.47
C CYS A 247 -21.12 0.17 -5.98
N ASN A 248 -22.10 -0.62 -5.55
CA ASN A 248 -22.23 -1.12 -4.19
C ASN A 248 -21.83 -2.59 -4.14
N ALA A 249 -20.84 -2.93 -3.31
CA ALA A 249 -20.45 -4.31 -3.03
C ALA A 249 -20.79 -4.67 -1.59
N THR A 250 -21.47 -5.80 -1.38
CA THR A 250 -21.92 -6.24 -0.05
C THR A 250 -21.60 -7.71 0.19
N ASN A 251 -21.16 -8.04 1.40
CA ASN A 251 -21.09 -9.42 1.89
C ASN A 251 -21.47 -9.47 3.38
N THR A 252 -21.38 -10.64 3.99
CA THR A 252 -21.72 -10.86 5.42
C THR A 252 -20.82 -10.09 6.41
N HIS A 253 -19.73 -9.49 5.94
CA HIS A 253 -18.74 -8.80 6.77
C HIS A 253 -18.63 -7.30 6.49
N GLY A 254 -19.50 -6.75 5.64
CA GLY A 254 -19.60 -5.31 5.45
C GLY A 254 -20.10 -4.90 4.07
N TYR A 255 -19.84 -3.63 3.75
CA TYR A 255 -20.15 -3.03 2.46
C TYR A 255 -18.99 -2.15 2.00
N SER A 256 -18.89 -1.94 0.70
CA SER A 256 -17.94 -1.01 0.07
C SER A 256 -18.60 -0.36 -1.14
N GLN A 257 -18.19 0.87 -1.43
CA GLN A 257 -18.69 1.64 -2.57
C GLN A 257 -17.53 2.13 -3.42
N ALA A 258 -17.73 2.11 -4.73
CA ALA A 258 -16.86 2.73 -5.71
C ALA A 258 -17.69 3.64 -6.63
N TYR A 259 -17.08 4.72 -7.10
CA TYR A 259 -17.77 5.79 -7.81
C TYR A 259 -17.18 5.97 -9.21
N THR A 260 -18.04 6.21 -10.19
CA THR A 260 -17.64 6.58 -11.55
C THR A 260 -18.54 7.71 -12.05
N GLN A 261 -17.96 8.67 -12.76
CA GLN A 261 -18.68 9.79 -13.36
C GLN A 261 -18.96 9.48 -14.83
N LEU A 262 -20.22 9.49 -15.24
CA LEU A 262 -20.61 9.39 -16.65
C LEU A 262 -20.91 10.79 -17.20
N GLU A 263 -20.26 11.14 -18.30
CA GLU A 263 -20.57 12.34 -19.08
C GLU A 263 -21.05 11.93 -20.48
N VAL A 264 -22.30 12.28 -20.81
CA VAL A 264 -22.89 12.01 -22.12
C VAL A 264 -22.76 13.24 -23.00
N ASP A 265 -21.90 13.14 -24.00
CA ASP A 265 -21.69 14.15 -24.99
C ASP A 265 -22.71 14.09 -26.13
N SER A 266 -23.14 15.26 -26.57
CA SER A 266 -24.18 15.42 -27.60
C SER A 266 -23.65 16.29 -28.74
N PRO A 267 -23.94 15.94 -30.00
CA PRO A 267 -23.61 16.80 -31.12
C PRO A 267 -24.38 18.12 -31.04
N PRO A 268 -23.94 19.18 -31.74
CA PRO A 268 -24.67 20.42 -31.76
C PRO A 268 -26.04 20.24 -32.43
N TYR A 269 -27.07 20.93 -31.94
CA TYR A 269 -28.34 21.12 -32.62
C TYR A 269 -28.53 22.61 -32.87
N THR A 270 -28.61 23.00 -34.15
CA THR A 270 -28.53 24.39 -34.58
C THR A 270 -29.84 24.98 -35.04
N THR A 271 -30.06 26.26 -34.76
CA THR A 271 -31.16 27.06 -35.30
C THR A 271 -30.66 28.45 -35.64
N SER A 272 -31.05 28.96 -36.81
CA SER A 272 -30.75 30.35 -37.21
C SER A 272 -31.94 31.25 -36.93
N LEU A 273 -31.68 32.42 -36.34
CA LEU A 273 -32.70 33.44 -36.06
C LEU A 273 -32.31 34.79 -36.68
N PRO A 274 -33.18 35.42 -37.48
CA PRO A 274 -34.35 34.81 -38.13
C PRO A 274 -33.94 33.75 -39.16
N ASP A 275 -34.80 32.78 -39.41
CA ASP A 275 -34.68 31.79 -40.49
C ASP A 275 -35.06 32.35 -41.87
N GLN A 276 -35.84 33.45 -41.89
CA GLN A 276 -36.08 34.25 -43.08
C GLN A 276 -36.21 35.74 -42.73
N VAL A 277 -35.56 36.60 -43.52
CA VAL A 277 -35.64 38.07 -43.35
C VAL A 277 -35.75 38.78 -44.70
N ARG A 278 -36.52 39.87 -44.72
CA ARG A 278 -36.67 40.76 -45.87
C ARG A 278 -36.14 42.14 -45.50
N LEU A 279 -35.26 42.68 -46.32
CA LEU A 279 -34.55 43.94 -46.08
C LEU A 279 -34.61 44.83 -47.32
N ARG A 280 -34.36 46.12 -47.14
CA ARG A 280 -34.11 47.10 -48.21
C ARG A 280 -32.61 47.36 -48.35
N PRO A 281 -32.14 47.82 -49.51
CA PRO A 281 -30.75 48.25 -49.67
C PRO A 281 -30.37 49.30 -48.61
N GLY A 282 -29.24 49.10 -47.94
CA GLY A 282 -28.75 49.97 -46.87
C GLY A 282 -29.16 49.55 -45.45
N ASP A 283 -30.09 48.60 -45.29
CA ASP A 283 -30.43 48.04 -43.98
C ASP A 283 -29.26 47.22 -43.38
N THR A 284 -29.32 47.02 -42.06
CA THR A 284 -28.42 46.13 -41.33
C THR A 284 -29.01 44.72 -41.24
N LEU A 285 -28.29 43.72 -41.74
CA LEU A 285 -28.58 42.30 -41.48
C LEU A 285 -27.87 41.84 -40.21
N LEU A 286 -28.63 41.25 -39.29
CA LEU A 286 -28.12 40.50 -38.15
C LEU A 286 -28.74 39.10 -38.15
N LEU A 287 -27.91 38.07 -38.26
CA LEU A 287 -28.32 36.68 -38.09
C LEU A 287 -27.66 36.10 -36.85
N GLN A 288 -28.43 35.40 -36.02
CA GLN A 288 -27.95 34.68 -34.86
C GLN A 288 -27.94 33.18 -35.16
N CYS A 289 -26.82 32.52 -34.94
CA CYS A 289 -26.76 31.06 -34.90
C CYS A 289 -26.83 30.59 -33.44
N LEU A 290 -27.93 29.95 -33.07
CA LEU A 290 -28.06 29.28 -31.78
C LEU A 290 -27.70 27.81 -31.94
N ALA A 291 -26.91 27.28 -31.00
CA ALA A 291 -26.62 25.86 -30.93
C ALA A 291 -26.76 25.35 -29.49
N HIS A 292 -27.42 24.20 -29.33
CA HIS A 292 -27.43 23.42 -28.10
C HIS A 292 -26.49 22.21 -28.29
N GLY A 293 -25.92 21.64 -27.24
CA GLY A 293 -24.98 20.51 -27.37
C GLY A 293 -23.91 20.51 -26.29
N SER A 294 -22.96 19.59 -26.38
CA SER A 294 -21.74 19.64 -25.54
C SER A 294 -20.82 20.77 -25.96
N HIS A 295 -20.22 21.45 -24.98
CA HIS A 295 -19.28 22.55 -25.16
C HIS A 295 -17.83 22.04 -25.22
N PRO A 296 -16.89 22.78 -25.84
CA PRO A 296 -17.08 24.05 -26.53
C PRO A 296 -17.68 23.89 -27.93
N ILE A 297 -18.61 24.78 -28.30
CA ILE A 297 -19.21 24.84 -29.63
C ILE A 297 -18.60 26.00 -30.41
N THR A 298 -18.16 25.74 -31.63
CA THR A 298 -17.62 26.74 -32.57
C THR A 298 -18.58 26.98 -33.71
N PHE A 299 -18.62 28.21 -34.24
CA PHE A 299 -19.57 28.63 -35.27
C PHE A 299 -18.85 29.09 -36.54
N ARG A 300 -19.45 28.81 -37.70
CA ARG A 300 -18.97 29.29 -39.00
C ARG A 300 -20.12 29.61 -39.94
N TRP A 301 -20.10 30.80 -40.52
CA TRP A 301 -21.06 31.23 -41.53
C TRP A 301 -20.53 31.05 -42.96
N THR A 302 -21.40 30.65 -43.87
CA THR A 302 -21.13 30.49 -45.30
C THR A 302 -22.37 30.90 -46.12
N ARG A 303 -22.21 31.16 -47.43
CA ARG A 303 -23.34 31.31 -48.36
C ARG A 303 -23.55 30.03 -49.15
N VAL A 304 -24.80 29.60 -49.28
CA VAL A 304 -25.14 28.42 -50.08
C VAL A 304 -25.02 28.76 -51.57
N GLY A 305 -24.23 27.96 -52.30
CA GLY A 305 -24.06 28.10 -53.75
C GLY A 305 -23.26 29.32 -54.21
N ARG A 306 -22.57 30.03 -53.30
CA ARG A 306 -21.69 31.17 -53.63
C ARG A 306 -20.37 31.05 -52.88
N ALA A 307 -19.27 31.39 -53.55
CA ALA A 307 -17.96 31.45 -52.91
C ALA A 307 -17.83 32.74 -52.09
N GLY A 308 -17.42 32.58 -50.82
CA GLY A 308 -17.15 33.69 -49.92
C GLY A 308 -18.40 34.33 -49.28
N MET A 309 -18.14 35.12 -48.25
CA MET A 309 -19.15 35.97 -47.59
C MET A 309 -19.22 37.34 -48.27
N PRO A 310 -20.31 38.09 -48.10
CA PRO A 310 -20.42 39.46 -48.60
C PRO A 310 -19.29 40.36 -48.05
N ALA A 311 -18.92 41.38 -48.82
CA ALA A 311 -17.97 42.38 -48.35
C ALA A 311 -18.56 43.12 -47.14
N GLY A 312 -17.80 43.22 -46.04
CA GLY A 312 -18.27 43.80 -44.79
C GLY A 312 -19.11 42.85 -43.91
N ALA A 313 -19.14 41.56 -44.24
CA ALA A 313 -19.72 40.55 -43.37
C ALA A 313 -18.76 40.20 -42.23
N GLU A 314 -19.22 40.38 -41.00
CA GLU A 314 -18.42 40.13 -39.80
C GLU A 314 -19.09 39.04 -38.96
N THR A 315 -18.33 38.04 -38.54
CA THR A 315 -18.79 37.07 -37.54
C THR A 315 -18.43 37.60 -36.15
N ILE A 316 -19.45 37.91 -35.35
CA ILE A 316 -19.32 38.43 -33.99
C ILE A 316 -19.31 37.24 -33.00
N LYS A 317 -19.01 37.51 -31.73
CA LYS A 317 -19.11 36.53 -30.63
C LYS A 317 -20.46 35.80 -30.63
N ASP A 318 -20.45 34.58 -30.10
CA ASP A 318 -21.64 33.74 -29.91
C ASP A 318 -22.41 33.41 -31.20
N GLY A 319 -21.72 33.31 -32.35
CA GLY A 319 -22.30 32.80 -33.60
C GLY A 319 -23.14 33.81 -34.38
N GLN A 320 -22.98 35.10 -34.13
CA GLN A 320 -23.66 36.18 -34.86
C GLN A 320 -22.98 36.51 -36.18
N LEU A 321 -23.77 36.83 -37.21
CA LEU A 321 -23.33 37.40 -38.47
C LEU A 321 -23.96 38.78 -38.66
N LEU A 322 -23.11 39.80 -38.85
CA LEU A 322 -23.51 41.17 -39.10
C LEU A 322 -23.12 41.62 -40.51
N ILE A 323 -24.03 42.28 -41.22
CA ILE A 323 -23.76 43.01 -42.46
C ILE A 323 -24.45 44.38 -42.36
N GLY A 324 -23.68 45.45 -42.22
CA GLY A 324 -24.22 46.78 -41.89
C GLY A 324 -24.95 47.51 -43.02
N GLN A 325 -24.53 47.33 -44.28
CA GLN A 325 -25.15 48.00 -45.44
C GLN A 325 -25.45 46.96 -46.52
N VAL A 326 -26.58 46.28 -46.39
CA VAL A 326 -26.93 45.21 -47.34
C VAL A 326 -27.19 45.76 -48.75
N LYS A 327 -26.72 45.03 -49.75
CA LYS A 327 -26.91 45.29 -51.18
C LYS A 327 -27.86 44.27 -51.79
N LEU A 328 -28.43 44.57 -52.95
CA LEU A 328 -29.32 43.65 -53.66
C LEU A 328 -28.69 42.26 -53.90
N ASN A 329 -27.38 42.21 -54.17
CA ASN A 329 -26.62 40.98 -54.39
C ASN A 329 -26.31 40.19 -53.09
N ASP A 330 -26.60 40.74 -51.91
CA ASP A 330 -26.49 40.05 -50.62
C ASP A 330 -27.68 39.13 -50.35
N SER A 331 -28.74 39.22 -51.17
CA SER A 331 -29.82 38.23 -51.19
C SER A 331 -29.29 36.82 -51.41
N GLY A 332 -29.82 35.85 -50.66
CA GLY A 332 -29.43 34.45 -50.77
C GLY A 332 -29.67 33.69 -49.47
N THR A 333 -29.25 32.42 -49.48
CA THR A 333 -29.33 31.57 -48.29
C THR A 333 -27.97 31.57 -47.59
N TYR A 334 -27.98 31.93 -46.32
CA TYR A 334 -26.84 31.90 -45.42
C TYR A 334 -26.92 30.63 -44.58
N LYS A 335 -25.77 29.97 -44.41
CA LYS A 335 -25.65 28.71 -43.69
C LYS A 335 -24.71 28.90 -42.52
N CYS A 336 -25.22 28.71 -41.32
CA CYS A 336 -24.40 28.55 -40.12
C CYS A 336 -24.10 27.08 -39.92
N VAL A 337 -22.85 26.76 -39.58
CA VAL A 337 -22.43 25.44 -39.11
C VAL A 337 -21.90 25.60 -37.69
N ALA A 338 -22.46 24.85 -36.74
CA ALA A 338 -21.94 24.74 -35.39
C ALA A 338 -21.26 23.37 -35.20
N THR A 339 -20.10 23.34 -34.56
CA THR A 339 -19.26 22.13 -34.42
C THR A 339 -18.73 21.99 -32.99
N ASN A 340 -18.79 20.77 -32.45
CA ASN A 340 -18.07 20.35 -31.24
C ASN A 340 -17.25 19.07 -31.52
N HIS A 341 -16.66 18.46 -30.49
CA HIS A 341 -15.81 17.27 -30.63
C HIS A 341 -16.57 16.00 -31.05
N VAL A 342 -17.90 15.99 -30.94
CA VAL A 342 -18.75 14.84 -31.33
C VAL A 342 -19.27 14.97 -32.76
N GLY A 343 -19.54 16.19 -33.22
CA GLY A 343 -20.06 16.40 -34.57
C GLY A 343 -20.41 17.84 -34.88
N SER A 344 -21.19 18.01 -35.96
CA SER A 344 -21.62 19.31 -36.44
C SER A 344 -23.08 19.31 -36.86
N SER A 345 -23.74 20.46 -36.73
CA SER A 345 -25.08 20.70 -37.26
C SER A 345 -25.10 22.02 -38.02
N GLU A 346 -26.07 22.17 -38.93
CA GLU A 346 -26.24 23.37 -39.74
C GLU A 346 -27.65 23.93 -39.70
N ALA A 347 -27.76 25.25 -39.86
CA ALA A 347 -29.02 25.97 -39.97
C ALA A 347 -28.97 26.97 -41.13
N LEU A 348 -30.11 27.19 -41.77
CA LEU A 348 -30.24 28.02 -42.97
C LEU A 348 -31.11 29.24 -42.69
N ALA A 349 -30.61 30.41 -43.10
CA ALA A 349 -31.35 31.67 -43.07
C ALA A 349 -31.51 32.24 -44.49
N LYS A 350 -32.75 32.49 -44.90
CA LYS A 350 -33.08 33.07 -46.21
C LYS A 350 -33.17 34.58 -46.13
N VAL A 351 -32.23 35.28 -46.75
CA VAL A 351 -32.18 36.75 -46.80
C VAL A 351 -32.67 37.22 -48.16
N THR A 352 -33.65 38.11 -48.16
CA THR A 352 -34.20 38.73 -49.39
C THR A 352 -34.04 40.24 -49.30
N VAL A 353 -33.24 40.83 -50.18
CA VAL A 353 -33.10 42.29 -50.31
C VAL A 353 -33.86 42.76 -51.54
N LYS A 354 -34.85 43.64 -51.37
CA LYS A 354 -35.65 44.22 -52.45
C LYS A 354 -35.78 45.73 -52.27
N ALA A 355 -35.79 46.45 -53.39
CA ALA A 355 -35.97 47.90 -53.43
C ALA A 355 -37.38 48.31 -52.95
#